data_AF-A0A7X4Z9H2-F1
#
_entry.id   AF-A0A7X4Z9H2-F1
#
_cell.length_a   1.000
_cell.length_b   1.000
_cell.length_c   1.000
_cell.angle_alpha   90.00
_cell.angle_beta   90.00
_cell.angle_gamma   90.00
#
_symmetry.space_group_name_H-M   'P 1'
#
loop_
_entity.id
_entity.type
_entity.pdbx_description
1 polymer ?
#
loop_
_entity_poly.entity_id
_entity_poly.type
_entity_poly.pdbx_seq_one_letter_code
_entity_poly.pdbx_strand_id
1 'polypeptide(L)' 'MRERKISIYDLEYTYNLNPAEISRLKHNHNFTLKMINRLCQIFHCQPSDIMVYREYEPFQKVSQ' A
#
# COMPACT_ATOMS: atom_id res chain seq x y z
N MET A 1 0.84 -1.41 7.47
CA MET A 1 0.01 -2.30 8.33
C MET A 1 0.68 -2.64 9.64
N ARG A 2 1.91 -3.18 9.63
CA ARG A 2 2.63 -3.63 10.84
C ARG A 2 2.74 -2.54 11.93
N GLU A 3 3.09 -1.31 11.56
CA GLU A 3 3.16 -0.17 12.47
C GLU A 3 1.78 0.21 13.06
N ARG A 4 0.71 0.01 12.29
CA ARG A 4 -0.68 0.23 12.71
C ARG A 4 -1.30 -1.01 13.37
N LYS A 5 -0.52 -2.10 13.58
CA LYS A 5 -0.97 -3.40 14.09
C LYS A 5 -2.18 -4.02 13.37
N ILE A 6 -2.35 -3.69 12.08
CA ILE A 6 -3.43 -4.25 11.25
C ILE A 6 -2.98 -5.60 10.71
N SER A 7 -3.75 -6.66 11.00
CA SER A 7 -3.52 -8.01 10.49
C SER A 7 -4.14 -8.20 9.10
N ILE A 8 -3.78 -9.30 8.42
CA ILE A 8 -4.41 -9.66 7.14
C ILE A 8 -5.89 -10.00 7.33
N TYR A 9 -6.23 -10.61 8.47
CA TYR A 9 -7.61 -10.90 8.82
C TYR A 9 -8.43 -9.60 8.92
N ASP A 10 -7.88 -8.56 9.54
CA ASP A 10 -8.56 -7.26 9.62
C ASP A 10 -8.77 -6.65 8.23
N LEU A 11 -7.82 -6.82 7.30
CA LEU A 11 -7.98 -6.35 5.92
C LEU A 11 -9.16 -7.01 5.21
N GLU A 12 -9.33 -8.31 5.38
CA GLU A 12 -10.38 -9.08 4.74
C GLU A 12 -11.74 -8.83 5.40
N TYR A 13 -11.81 -8.88 6.73
CA TYR A 13 -13.09 -8.90 7.45
C TYR A 13 -13.50 -7.57 8.05
N THR A 14 -12.55 -6.71 8.45
CA THR A 14 -12.86 -5.37 9.00
C THR A 14 -12.90 -4.32 7.91
N TYR A 15 -11.96 -4.37 6.97
CA TYR A 15 -11.84 -3.38 5.90
C TYR A 15 -12.38 -3.85 4.55
N ASN A 16 -12.90 -5.09 4.49
CA ASN A 16 -13.61 -5.65 3.35
C ASN A 16 -12.78 -5.58 2.04
N LEU A 17 -11.46 -5.75 2.15
CA LEU A 17 -10.56 -5.88 1.01
C LEU A 17 -10.63 -7.31 0.47
N ASN A 18 -10.73 -7.45 -0.84
CA ASN A 18 -10.75 -8.77 -1.45
C ASN A 18 -9.32 -9.36 -1.53
N PRO A 19 -9.18 -10.68 -1.72
CA PRO A 19 -7.87 -11.34 -1.75
C PRO A 19 -6.87 -10.77 -2.77
N ALA A 20 -7.35 -10.29 -3.93
CA ALA A 20 -6.49 -9.70 -4.95
C ALA A 20 -5.92 -8.34 -4.50
N GLU A 21 -6.70 -7.56 -3.76
CA GLU A 21 -6.27 -6.27 -3.21
C GLU A 21 -5.26 -6.46 -2.09
N ILE A 22 -5.52 -7.43 -1.21
CA ILE A 22 -4.58 -7.83 -0.15
C ILE A 22 -3.27 -8.32 -0.75
N SER A 23 -3.32 -9.13 -1.81
CA SER A 23 -2.13 -9.62 -2.51
C SER A 23 -1.31 -8.47 -3.09
N ARG A 24 -1.95 -7.50 -3.77
CA ARG A 24 -1.25 -6.31 -4.28
C ARG A 24 -0.57 -5.51 -3.18
N LEU A 25 -1.22 -5.35 -2.02
CA LEU A 25 -0.66 -4.65 -0.86
C LEU A 25 0.56 -5.38 -0.29
N LYS A 26 0.50 -6.72 -0.21
CA LYS A 26 1.61 -7.54 0.31
C LYS A 26 2.84 -7.50 -0.58
N HIS A 27 2.65 -7.50 -1.90
CA HIS A 27 3.74 -7.59 -2.86
C HIS A 27 4.18 -6.24 -3.44
N ASN A 28 3.68 -5.13 -2.86
CA ASN A 28 3.99 -3.76 -3.30
C ASN A 28 3.76 -3.57 -4.82
N HIS A 29 2.64 -4.11 -5.33
CA HIS A 29 2.27 -3.97 -6.73
C HIS A 29 1.78 -2.55 -7.06
N ASN A 30 1.76 -2.22 -8.35
CA ASN A 30 1.20 -0.96 -8.81
C ASN A 30 -0.31 -0.86 -8.49
N PHE A 31 -0.69 0.35 -8.09
CA PHE A 31 -2.06 0.70 -7.72
C PHE A 31 -2.62 1.78 -8.66
N THR A 32 -3.92 1.68 -8.95
CA THR A 32 -4.65 2.74 -9.64
C THR A 32 -5.00 3.85 -8.67
N LEU A 33 -5.22 5.08 -9.16
CA LEU A 33 -5.70 6.18 -8.32
C LEU A 33 -7.03 5.86 -7.62
N LYS A 34 -7.90 5.07 -8.27
CA LYS A 34 -9.14 4.57 -7.65
C LYS A 34 -8.85 3.72 -6.40
N MET A 35 -7.83 2.86 -6.44
CA MET A 35 -7.43 2.09 -5.27
C MET A 35 -6.85 2.97 -4.19
N ILE A 36 -5.94 3.90 -4.54
CA ILE A 36 -5.36 4.84 -3.58
C ILE A 36 -6.46 5.63 -2.85
N ASN A 37 -7.46 6.14 -3.59
CA ASN A 37 -8.61 6.81 -3.00
C ASN A 37 -9.40 5.88 -2.06
N ARG A 38 -9.66 4.63 -2.46
CA ARG A 38 -10.35 3.67 -1.60
C ARG A 38 -9.58 3.38 -0.31
N LEU A 39 -8.26 3.21 -0.39
CA LEU A 39 -7.41 3.03 0.80
C LEU A 39 -7.47 4.25 1.73
N CYS A 40 -7.49 5.46 1.15
CA CYS A 40 -7.63 6.70 1.90
C CYS A 40 -9.00 6.81 2.60
N GLN A 41 -10.08 6.38 1.95
CA GLN A 41 -11.41 6.32 2.57
C GLN A 41 -11.46 5.34 3.74
N ILE A 42 -10.82 4.17 3.60
CA ILE A 42 -10.79 3.12 4.62
C ILE A 42 -9.94 3.54 5.83
N PHE A 43 -8.78 4.15 5.59
CA PHE A 43 -7.83 4.51 6.63
C PHE A 43 -7.91 5.96 7.09
N HIS A 44 -8.92 6.70 6.59
CA HIS A 44 -9.14 8.11 6.87
C HIS A 44 -7.86 8.95 6.70
N CYS A 45 -7.20 8.81 5.54
CA CYS A 45 -5.96 9.51 5.23
C CYS A 45 -6.04 10.28 3.91
N GLN A 46 -5.03 11.08 3.63
CA GLN A 46 -4.79 11.69 2.33
C GLN A 46 -3.82 10.81 1.51
N PRO A 47 -3.82 10.91 0.16
CA PRO A 47 -2.88 10.16 -0.65
C PRO A 47 -1.42 10.40 -0.26
N SER A 48 -1.05 11.63 0.10
CA SER A 48 0.29 12.00 0.58
C SER A 48 0.74 11.26 1.85
N ASP A 49 -0.20 10.69 2.62
CA ASP A 49 0.11 9.94 3.84
C ASP A 49 0.56 8.50 3.53
N ILE A 50 0.27 8.00 2.32
CA ILE A 50 0.55 6.60 1.92
C ILE A 50 1.43 6.47 0.67
N MET A 51 1.68 7.56 -0.06
CA MET A 51 2.60 7.59 -1.18
C MET A 51 3.41 8.88 -1.20
N VAL A 52 4.66 8.77 -1.65
CA VAL A 52 5.57 9.90 -1.82
C VAL A 52 6.25 9.77 -3.17
N TYR A 53 6.46 10.90 -3.85
CA TYR A 53 7.31 10.92 -5.02
C TYR A 53 8.74 10.57 -4.61
N ARG A 54 9.35 9.63 -5.33
CA ARG A 54 10.78 9.33 -5.24
C ARG A 54 11.35 9.61 -6.62
N GLU A 55 12.33 10.50 -6.67
CA GLU A 55 13.14 10.67 -7.87
C GLU A 55 13.83 9.34 -8.17
N TYR A 56 13.90 8.97 -9.45
CA TYR A 56 14.56 7.73 -9.84
C TYR A 56 16.07 7.93 -9.68
N GLU A 57 16.64 7.39 -8.60
CA GLU A 57 18.09 7.21 -8.52
C GLU A 57 18.45 5.96 -9.33
N PRO A 58 19.21 6.08 -10.43
CA PRO A 58 19.67 4.93 -11.16
C PRO A 58 20.48 4.04 -10.21
N PHE A 59 20.18 2.74 -10.21
CA PHE A 59 20.86 1.72 -9.39
C PHE A 59 22.38 1.94 -9.40
N GLN A 60 22.91 2.45 -8.29
CA GLN A 60 24.34 2.31 -8.01
C GLN A 60 24.57 0.80 -7.86
N LYS A 61 25.35 0.22 -8.78
CA LYS A 61 25.84 -1.15 -8.59
C LYS A 61 26.59 -1.14 -7.26
N VAL A 62 26.06 -1.84 -6.26
CA VAL A 62 26.84 -2.21 -5.08
C VAL A 62 27.91 -3.16 -5.61
N SER A 63 29.08 -2.61 -5.92
CA SER A 63 30.28 -3.35 -6.24
C SER A 63 30.55 -4.30 -5.07
N GLN A 64 30.70 -5.59 -5.40
CA GLN A 64 31.20 -6.62 -4.50
C GLN A 64 32.59 -6.28 -3.99
#